data_AF-A0A2V7M636-F1
#
_entry.id   AF-A0A2V7M636-F1
#
_cell.length_a   1.000
_cell.length_b   1.000
_cell.length_c   1.000
_cell.angle_alpha   90.00
_cell.angle_beta   90.00
_cell.angle_gamma   90.00
#
_symmetry.space_group_name_H-M   'P 1'
#
loop_
_entity.id
_entity.type
_entity.pdbx_description
1 polymer ?
#
loop_
_entity_poly.entity_id
_entity_poly.type
_entity_poly.pdbx_seq_one_letter_code
_entity_poly.pdbx_strand_id
1 'polypeptide(L)'
;MHSVSARMLPRIEPGWVRFALTPLLLCAACAPPDAVGPDGDRATPVLGDYRFDPALQFFVSPTGAPSGDGSFDNPWDLATALDGPAAVTPGSTIWLRGGTYADGPYYGGYLSNLTGTAAAPIVVRQFPGERATVPKFLVVRGGYTWYWGFEVVHTLPQVAPQLFGIDDHGPGAKFINLVVHDATGSGIFIWPEATDAEVYGSIAYNNGRTDNLDHGIYCQSQSSVLLQDNIVFDNWAFGLHCFAKVGPYLQNIALEGNVAFNDYVWGVPSDADIFVGGHFPASGIVIDQNYTYRTNDADTKAADIGYNLVVNHDIILTNNYFVGGWSHVGAWETATVSGNTLFNFADGGMVWNMGNLSGQTWSGNTFFGDSTALAWRDDSGTVTTFDGWRTLTGFADPGAYAGSAPTGVKVVVRPNRYEPGRANIIVYNWAQQSTVSVDVSGILQVGDRYVVQNAQDFYGAPAAGGIYAGGPLQLPMASVTPPIPLGTATAQPPPVTGPTFNVFVLMKTRRGRCVPGERGDREAGGPSL
;
A
#
# COMPACT_ATOMS: atom_id res chain seq x y z
N MET A 1 -25.99 -87.42 -29.40
CA MET A 1 -26.46 -87.73 -30.78
C MET A 1 -27.64 -86.83 -31.11
N HIS A 2 -28.08 -86.83 -32.37
CA HIS A 2 -29.06 -85.94 -33.02
C HIS A 2 -30.16 -85.31 -32.14
N SER A 3 -30.50 -84.02 -32.22
CA SER A 3 -30.58 -83.04 -33.33
C SER A 3 -31.72 -83.28 -34.35
N VAL A 4 -32.81 -82.52 -34.23
CA VAL A 4 -33.67 -82.14 -35.36
C VAL A 4 -33.93 -80.64 -35.25
N SER A 5 -33.93 -79.95 -36.39
CA SER A 5 -34.16 -78.51 -36.52
C SER A 5 -35.15 -78.28 -37.66
N ALA A 6 -35.94 -77.20 -37.59
CA ALA A 6 -36.07 -76.20 -38.68
C ALA A 6 -37.31 -75.31 -38.52
N ARG A 7 -37.11 -73.99 -38.65
CA ARG A 7 -37.61 -73.23 -39.82
C ARG A 7 -36.85 -71.90 -39.99
N MET A 8 -36.70 -71.47 -41.24
CA MET A 8 -35.98 -70.28 -41.71
C MET A 8 -36.88 -69.02 -41.59
N LEU A 9 -36.38 -67.83 -41.20
CA LEU A 9 -35.51 -66.87 -41.93
C LEU A 9 -36.17 -66.26 -43.17
N PRO A 10 -36.09 -64.92 -43.38
CA PRO A 10 -34.87 -64.34 -43.99
C PRO A 10 -34.44 -62.91 -43.55
N ARG A 11 -33.13 -62.65 -43.74
CA ARG A 11 -32.38 -61.41 -44.12
C ARG A 11 -32.73 -60.03 -43.47
N ILE A 12 -31.79 -59.19 -42.94
CA ILE A 12 -30.39 -58.80 -43.31
C ILE A 12 -30.42 -57.86 -44.55
N GLU A 13 -29.78 -56.68 -44.65
CA GLU A 13 -28.57 -56.11 -43.98
C GLU A 13 -28.87 -54.87 -43.04
N PRO A 14 -28.24 -53.66 -43.02
CA PRO A 14 -28.24 -52.77 -41.82
C PRO A 14 -28.69 -51.29 -42.04
N GLY A 15 -28.51 -50.38 -41.06
CA GLY A 15 -28.70 -48.93 -41.26
C GLY A 15 -28.44 -47.98 -40.08
N TRP A 16 -27.44 -47.09 -40.24
CA TRP A 16 -27.30 -45.73 -39.65
C TRP A 16 -27.73 -45.49 -38.19
N VAL A 17 -26.81 -45.71 -37.24
CA VAL A 17 -26.88 -45.08 -35.91
C VAL A 17 -26.69 -43.58 -36.06
N ARG A 18 -27.63 -42.78 -35.54
CA ARG A 18 -27.49 -41.31 -35.48
C ARG A 18 -26.51 -40.95 -34.36
N PHE A 19 -25.39 -40.32 -34.72
CA PHE A 19 -24.55 -39.60 -33.75
C PHE A 19 -25.33 -38.41 -33.18
N ALA A 20 -25.68 -38.50 -31.90
CA ALA A 20 -26.01 -37.31 -31.12
C ALA A 20 -24.69 -36.71 -30.60
N LEU A 21 -24.21 -35.62 -31.23
CA LEU A 21 -23.16 -34.81 -30.63
C LEU A 21 -23.76 -34.02 -29.46
N THR A 22 -23.67 -34.57 -28.26
CA THR A 22 -23.84 -33.80 -27.03
C THR A 22 -22.54 -33.03 -26.77
N PRO A 23 -22.50 -31.70 -26.84
CA PRO A 23 -21.32 -30.95 -26.43
C PRO A 23 -21.16 -31.10 -24.91
N LEU A 24 -19.96 -31.48 -24.46
CA LEU A 24 -19.60 -31.31 -23.05
C LEU A 24 -19.57 -29.81 -22.77
N LEU A 25 -20.50 -29.31 -21.96
CA LEU A 25 -20.30 -28.00 -21.33
C LEU A 25 -19.13 -28.14 -20.37
N LEU A 26 -18.10 -27.33 -20.60
CA LEU A 26 -17.03 -27.15 -19.63
C LEU A 26 -17.64 -26.41 -18.44
N CYS A 27 -17.93 -27.11 -17.35
CA CYS A 27 -18.34 -26.50 -16.10
C CYS A 27 -17.13 -25.80 -15.47
N ALA A 28 -16.82 -24.59 -15.95
CA ALA A 28 -15.95 -23.67 -15.24
C ALA A 28 -16.57 -23.42 -13.86
N ALA A 29 -15.85 -23.79 -12.80
CA ALA A 29 -16.33 -23.60 -11.44
C ALA A 29 -16.31 -22.10 -11.11
N CYS A 30 -17.49 -21.47 -11.15
CA CYS A 30 -17.67 -20.14 -10.58
C CYS A 30 -17.48 -20.25 -9.06
N ALA A 31 -16.33 -19.79 -8.55
CA ALA A 31 -16.17 -19.56 -7.12
C ALA A 31 -17.21 -18.53 -6.65
N PRO A 32 -17.87 -18.74 -5.50
CA PRO A 32 -18.80 -17.76 -4.95
C PRO A 32 -18.04 -16.50 -4.51
N PRO A 33 -18.64 -15.30 -4.66
CA PRO A 33 -18.03 -14.05 -4.19
C PRO A 33 -18.28 -13.86 -2.68
N ASP A 34 -17.80 -14.80 -1.85
CA ASP A 34 -17.89 -14.74 -0.39
C ASP A 34 -16.83 -13.78 0.20
N ALA A 35 -16.83 -12.55 -0.30
CA ALA A 35 -16.11 -11.43 0.27
C ALA A 35 -16.96 -10.81 1.39
N VAL A 36 -16.82 -11.33 2.61
CA VAL A 36 -17.17 -10.55 3.81
C VAL A 36 -16.17 -9.40 3.87
N GLY A 37 -16.59 -8.23 3.38
CA GLY A 37 -15.79 -7.01 3.51
C GLY A 37 -15.68 -6.56 4.97
N PRO A 38 -14.69 -5.71 5.30
CA PRO A 38 -14.59 -5.13 6.63
C PRO A 38 -15.87 -4.35 6.99
N ASP A 39 -16.27 -4.39 8.27
CA ASP A 39 -17.48 -3.75 8.75
C ASP A 39 -17.52 -2.26 8.39
N GLY A 40 -18.55 -1.85 7.64
CA GLY A 40 -18.71 -0.50 7.09
C GLY A 40 -18.95 0.61 8.14
N ASP A 41 -18.93 0.27 9.43
CA ASP A 41 -19.28 1.16 10.54
C ASP A 41 -18.10 2.03 11.03
N ARG A 42 -16.86 1.82 10.55
CA ARG A 42 -15.76 2.81 10.70
C ARG A 42 -15.97 3.98 9.73
N ALA A 43 -17.01 4.76 9.99
CA ALA A 43 -17.46 5.92 9.22
C ALA A 43 -16.55 7.16 9.37
N THR A 44 -15.28 7.05 8.99
CA THR A 44 -14.41 8.22 8.77
C THR A 44 -15.01 9.13 7.69
N PRO A 45 -15.22 10.44 7.95
CA PRO A 45 -15.91 11.30 6.99
C PRO A 45 -15.16 11.43 5.66
N VAL A 46 -15.91 11.42 4.55
CA VAL A 46 -15.35 11.50 3.19
C VAL A 46 -15.18 12.97 2.82
N LEU A 47 -14.23 13.31 1.93
CA LEU A 47 -13.96 14.72 1.60
C LEU A 47 -15.20 15.50 1.07
N GLY A 48 -16.21 14.81 0.57
CA GLY A 48 -17.48 15.44 0.16
C GLY A 48 -18.21 16.17 1.29
N ASP A 49 -17.95 15.82 2.55
CA ASP A 49 -18.57 16.44 3.73
C ASP A 49 -17.82 17.72 4.17
N TYR A 50 -16.51 17.81 3.91
CA TYR A 50 -15.69 18.97 4.25
C TYR A 50 -15.80 20.07 3.21
N ARG A 51 -16.71 21.01 3.45
CA ARG A 51 -16.82 22.25 2.66
C ARG A 51 -15.67 23.18 2.99
N PHE A 52 -14.66 23.20 2.11
CA PHE A 52 -13.58 24.19 2.12
C PHE A 52 -14.14 25.63 2.02
N ASP A 53 -14.17 26.35 3.13
CA ASP A 53 -14.56 27.76 3.15
C ASP A 53 -13.48 28.62 2.45
N PRO A 54 -13.79 29.38 1.39
CA PRO A 54 -12.84 30.29 0.75
C PRO A 54 -12.26 31.37 1.70
N ALA A 55 -12.96 31.73 2.77
CA ALA A 55 -12.49 32.69 3.76
C ALA A 55 -11.42 32.13 4.72
N LEU A 56 -11.22 30.81 4.72
CA LEU A 56 -10.23 30.12 5.56
C LEU A 56 -9.11 29.46 4.72
N GLN A 57 -8.82 30.02 3.52
CA GLN A 57 -7.78 29.53 2.62
C GLN A 57 -6.55 30.45 2.63
N PHE A 58 -5.42 29.87 3.01
CA PHE A 58 -4.12 30.53 3.06
C PHE A 58 -3.16 29.89 2.06
N PHE A 59 -2.13 30.61 1.66
CA PHE A 59 -1.16 30.22 0.64
C PHE A 59 0.26 30.38 1.16
N VAL A 60 1.10 29.42 0.77
CA VAL A 60 2.48 29.29 1.21
C VAL A 60 3.34 29.03 -0.03
N SER A 61 4.51 29.66 -0.15
CA SER A 61 5.42 29.38 -1.27
C SER A 61 6.88 29.36 -0.85
N PRO A 62 7.78 28.75 -1.65
CA PRO A 62 9.23 28.78 -1.41
C PRO A 62 9.88 30.18 -1.49
N THR A 63 9.09 31.22 -1.78
CA THR A 63 9.50 32.62 -1.79
C THR A 63 8.53 33.51 -0.99
N GLY A 64 7.74 32.90 -0.10
CA GLY A 64 6.91 33.63 0.86
C GLY A 64 7.75 34.27 1.97
N ALA A 65 7.11 34.95 2.91
CA ALA A 65 7.80 35.60 4.03
C ALA A 65 6.94 35.68 5.30
N PRO A 66 7.54 35.87 6.49
CA PRO A 66 6.78 36.01 7.75
C PRO A 66 5.91 37.27 7.79
N SER A 67 6.22 38.25 6.94
CA SER A 67 5.47 39.49 6.76
C SER A 67 4.37 39.42 5.71
N GLY A 68 4.10 38.24 5.14
CA GLY A 68 2.94 38.01 4.28
C GLY A 68 1.62 38.06 5.06
N ASP A 69 0.50 38.09 4.33
CA ASP A 69 -0.85 37.98 4.90
C ASP A 69 -1.49 36.60 4.68
N GLY A 70 -0.76 35.69 4.01
CA GLY A 70 -1.23 34.35 3.66
C GLY A 70 -2.17 34.34 2.44
N SER A 71 -2.37 35.46 1.75
CA SER A 71 -3.07 35.49 0.47
C SER A 71 -2.24 34.86 -0.66
N PHE A 72 -2.87 34.62 -1.82
CA PHE A 72 -2.19 34.10 -3.00
C PHE A 72 -1.09 35.06 -3.53
N ASP A 73 -1.27 36.37 -3.32
CA ASP A 73 -0.38 37.42 -3.80
C ASP A 73 0.75 37.75 -2.79
N ASN A 74 0.48 37.64 -1.48
CA ASN A 74 1.49 37.82 -0.41
C ASN A 74 1.57 36.56 0.51
N PRO A 75 1.99 35.39 -0.02
CA PRO A 75 2.01 34.14 0.72
C PRO A 75 3.03 34.14 1.88
N TRP A 76 2.76 33.31 2.88
CA TRP A 76 3.72 33.02 3.94
C TRP A 76 4.84 32.07 3.46
N ASP A 77 5.96 32.06 4.17
CA ASP A 77 6.86 30.92 4.15
C ASP A 77 6.25 29.74 4.95
N LEU A 78 6.82 28.55 4.78
CA LEU A 78 6.25 27.33 5.37
C LEU A 78 6.41 27.26 6.89
N ALA A 79 7.46 27.86 7.46
CA ALA A 79 7.64 27.87 8.91
C ALA A 79 6.59 28.75 9.59
N THR A 80 6.36 29.95 9.06
CA THR A 80 5.32 30.89 9.53
C THR A 80 3.93 30.25 9.48
N ALA A 81 3.59 29.57 8.38
CA ALA A 81 2.28 28.93 8.25
C ALA A 81 2.10 27.73 9.21
N LEU A 82 3.15 26.92 9.42
CA LEU A 82 3.11 25.75 10.30
C LEU A 82 3.17 26.07 11.80
N ASP A 83 3.63 27.26 12.20
CA ASP A 83 3.58 27.71 13.60
C ASP A 83 2.15 28.02 14.08
N GLY A 84 1.21 28.21 13.14
CA GLY A 84 -0.20 28.50 13.41
C GLY A 84 -0.50 29.98 13.69
N PRO A 85 -0.37 30.88 12.69
CA PRO A 85 -0.76 32.28 12.82
C PRO A 85 -2.23 32.40 13.22
N ALA A 86 -2.60 33.41 14.03
CA ALA A 86 -3.93 33.53 14.63
C ALA A 86 -5.13 33.66 13.65
N ALA A 87 -4.88 33.81 12.34
CA ALA A 87 -5.91 33.71 11.30
C ALA A 87 -6.23 32.26 10.90
N VAL A 88 -5.25 31.35 11.03
CA VAL A 88 -5.42 29.92 10.83
C VAL A 88 -6.18 29.34 12.02
N THR A 89 -7.34 28.77 11.74
CA THR A 89 -8.28 28.24 12.73
C THR A 89 -8.80 26.86 12.31
N PRO A 90 -9.38 26.04 13.22
CA PRO A 90 -9.95 24.73 12.87
C PRO A 90 -10.89 24.81 11.66
N GLY A 91 -10.63 24.00 10.62
CA GLY A 91 -11.30 24.06 9.32
C GLY A 91 -10.53 24.82 8.22
N SER A 92 -9.42 25.50 8.55
CA SER A 92 -8.59 26.22 7.57
C SER A 92 -7.84 25.29 6.62
N THR A 93 -7.55 25.79 5.42
CA THR A 93 -6.72 25.11 4.42
C THR A 93 -5.51 25.96 4.05
N ILE A 94 -4.33 25.35 4.11
CA ILE A 94 -3.04 25.94 3.79
C ILE A 94 -2.54 25.27 2.50
N TRP A 95 -2.50 26.05 1.42
CA TRP A 95 -2.07 25.60 0.10
C TRP A 95 -0.57 25.81 -0.11
N LEU A 96 0.18 24.72 -0.23
CA LEU A 96 1.60 24.73 -0.57
C LEU A 96 1.77 24.88 -2.08
N ARG A 97 2.29 26.02 -2.53
CA ARG A 97 2.67 26.26 -3.92
C ARG A 97 3.89 25.41 -4.33
N GLY A 98 4.10 25.26 -5.62
CA GLY A 98 5.14 24.41 -6.18
C GLY A 98 6.58 24.89 -5.91
N GLY A 99 7.50 23.92 -5.79
CA GLY A 99 8.93 24.13 -5.57
C GLY A 99 9.43 23.56 -4.24
N THR A 100 10.71 23.78 -3.95
CA THR A 100 11.42 23.22 -2.78
C THR A 100 11.52 24.23 -1.64
N TYR A 101 10.97 23.89 -0.48
CA TYR A 101 10.96 24.71 0.73
C TYR A 101 12.30 24.61 1.49
N ALA A 102 13.35 25.22 0.95
CA ALA A 102 14.74 25.01 1.39
C ALA A 102 15.18 25.72 2.68
N ASP A 103 14.28 26.50 3.30
CA ASP A 103 14.56 27.46 4.39
C ASP A 103 14.19 26.97 5.81
N GLY A 104 13.94 25.68 5.97
CA GLY A 104 13.46 25.07 7.22
C GLY A 104 14.30 25.44 8.46
N PRO A 105 13.74 26.17 9.45
CA PRO A 105 14.53 26.73 10.55
C PRO A 105 15.02 25.68 11.55
N TYR A 106 14.41 24.49 11.58
CA TYR A 106 14.78 23.40 12.49
C TYR A 106 15.81 22.50 11.81
N TYR A 107 17.09 22.91 11.84
CA TYR A 107 18.21 22.20 11.20
C TYR A 107 18.04 21.94 9.68
N GLY A 108 17.22 22.72 8.98
CA GLY A 108 16.85 22.53 7.57
C GLY A 108 15.57 21.72 7.33
N GLY A 109 14.88 21.29 8.40
CA GLY A 109 13.55 20.69 8.36
C GLY A 109 12.49 21.58 9.03
N TYR A 110 11.27 21.06 9.11
CA TYR A 110 10.08 21.80 9.55
C TYR A 110 9.43 21.19 10.79
N LEU A 111 8.60 22.00 11.43
CA LEU A 111 7.80 21.61 12.57
C LEU A 111 6.41 22.27 12.47
N SER A 112 5.37 21.54 12.85
CA SER A 112 3.97 21.96 12.83
C SER A 112 3.34 22.00 14.22
N ASN A 113 2.84 23.19 14.59
CA ASN A 113 2.02 23.44 15.78
C ASN A 113 0.52 23.48 15.45
N LEU A 114 0.16 23.39 14.16
CA LEU A 114 -1.21 23.47 13.65
C LEU A 114 -2.14 22.48 14.37
N THR A 115 -3.11 23.03 15.11
CA THR A 115 -4.07 22.23 15.88
C THR A 115 -5.49 22.52 15.41
N GLY A 116 -6.10 21.55 14.72
CA GLY A 116 -7.50 21.57 14.34
C GLY A 116 -8.41 20.97 15.40
N THR A 117 -9.55 20.43 14.97
CA THR A 117 -10.43 19.58 15.79
C THR A 117 -10.96 18.42 14.96
N ALA A 118 -11.42 17.33 15.58
CA ALA A 118 -12.01 16.18 14.86
C ALA A 118 -13.17 16.57 13.91
N ALA A 119 -13.96 17.59 14.28
CA ALA A 119 -15.07 18.11 13.47
C ALA A 119 -14.63 19.13 12.39
N ALA A 120 -13.47 19.77 12.58
CA ALA A 120 -12.92 20.80 11.70
C ALA A 120 -11.38 20.71 11.71
N PRO A 121 -10.77 19.77 10.96
CA PRO A 121 -9.33 19.64 10.88
C PRO A 121 -8.71 20.82 10.12
N ILE A 122 -7.41 21.07 10.31
CA ILE A 122 -6.64 21.97 9.44
C ILE A 122 -6.07 21.13 8.28
N VAL A 123 -6.12 21.62 7.05
CA VAL A 123 -5.65 20.87 5.87
C VAL A 123 -4.43 21.56 5.26
N VAL A 124 -3.29 20.88 5.24
CA VAL A 124 -2.01 21.35 4.65
C VAL A 124 -1.77 20.58 3.36
N ARG A 125 -2.02 21.19 2.20
CA ARG A 125 -2.16 20.47 0.92
C ARG A 125 -1.40 21.14 -0.22
N GLN A 126 -0.76 20.35 -1.09
CA GLN A 126 -0.15 20.92 -2.30
C GLN A 126 -1.20 21.55 -3.23
N PHE A 127 -0.82 22.65 -3.88
CA PHE A 127 -1.72 23.36 -4.79
C PHE A 127 -2.02 22.50 -6.04
N PRO A 128 -3.28 22.39 -6.51
CA PRO A 128 -3.65 21.35 -7.49
C PRO A 128 -2.96 21.50 -8.86
N GLY A 129 -2.02 20.60 -9.15
CA GLY A 129 -1.25 20.58 -10.39
C GLY A 129 0.19 21.10 -10.25
N GLU A 130 0.58 21.53 -9.04
CA GLU A 130 1.95 21.87 -8.67
C GLU A 130 2.55 20.75 -7.78
N ARG A 131 3.89 20.67 -7.71
CA ARG A 131 4.62 19.75 -6.80
C ARG A 131 5.29 20.56 -5.71
N ALA A 132 4.86 20.38 -4.47
CA ALA A 132 5.51 20.96 -3.29
C ALA A 132 6.49 19.93 -2.70
N THR A 133 7.73 20.36 -2.43
CA THR A 133 8.81 19.49 -1.92
C THR A 133 9.36 20.05 -0.61
N VAL A 134 9.13 19.33 0.48
CA VAL A 134 9.65 19.66 1.82
C VAL A 134 10.95 18.87 2.05
N PRO A 135 12.12 19.52 2.13
CA PRO A 135 13.37 18.81 2.35
C PRO A 135 13.54 18.35 3.81
N LYS A 136 14.34 17.31 3.97
CA LYS A 136 14.74 16.66 5.23
C LYS A 136 13.61 15.98 6.01
N PHE A 137 12.75 16.74 6.68
CA PHE A 137 11.74 16.21 7.62
C PHE A 137 10.64 17.21 7.98
N LEU A 138 9.53 16.70 8.50
CA LEU A 138 8.43 17.44 9.13
C LEU A 138 8.04 16.79 10.47
N VAL A 139 8.23 17.52 11.58
CA VAL A 139 7.74 17.12 12.91
C VAL A 139 6.32 17.64 13.11
N VAL A 140 5.38 16.79 13.54
CA VAL A 140 3.99 17.15 13.80
C VAL A 140 3.71 17.09 15.30
N ARG A 141 3.34 18.24 15.89
CA ARG A 141 3.00 18.35 17.32
C ARG A 141 1.53 18.72 17.56
N GLY A 142 0.91 19.43 16.63
CA GLY A 142 -0.49 19.83 16.70
C GLY A 142 -1.41 18.74 16.13
N GLY A 143 -2.52 18.48 16.83
CA GLY A 143 -3.50 17.44 16.46
C GLY A 143 -4.51 17.89 15.39
N TYR A 144 -5.18 16.92 14.77
CA TYR A 144 -6.23 17.12 13.76
C TYR A 144 -5.79 18.00 12.58
N THR A 145 -4.56 17.79 12.10
CA THR A 145 -4.02 18.43 10.89
C THR A 145 -3.71 17.38 9.82
N TRP A 146 -4.18 17.62 8.60
CA TRP A 146 -4.18 16.67 7.48
C TRP A 146 -3.20 17.15 6.40
N TYR A 147 -2.10 16.44 6.24
CA TYR A 147 -1.02 16.71 5.28
C TYR A 147 -1.25 15.95 3.98
N TRP A 148 -1.25 16.63 2.84
CA TRP A 148 -1.81 16.07 1.59
C TRP A 148 -1.01 16.33 0.32
N GLY A 149 -0.64 15.23 -0.35
CA GLY A 149 -0.16 15.19 -1.74
C GLY A 149 1.28 15.66 -1.99
N PHE A 150 1.89 16.36 -1.04
CA PHE A 150 3.26 16.87 -1.17
C PHE A 150 4.33 15.82 -0.90
N GLU A 151 5.56 16.17 -1.25
CA GLU A 151 6.76 15.33 -1.11
C GLU A 151 7.54 15.71 0.15
N VAL A 152 8.08 14.72 0.87
CA VAL A 152 9.08 14.92 1.93
C VAL A 152 10.31 14.06 1.63
N VAL A 153 11.48 14.70 1.50
CA VAL A 153 12.67 14.03 0.95
C VAL A 153 13.98 14.47 1.61
N HIS A 154 14.81 13.50 2.00
CA HIS A 154 16.14 13.79 2.54
C HIS A 154 17.23 13.70 1.45
N THR A 155 17.52 14.83 0.80
CA THR A 155 18.37 14.90 -0.42
C THR A 155 19.88 14.85 -0.20
N LEU A 156 20.37 14.89 1.05
CA LEU A 156 21.79 15.00 1.38
C LEU A 156 22.34 13.74 2.06
N PRO A 157 23.62 13.38 1.84
CA PRO A 157 24.31 12.43 2.71
C PRO A 157 24.40 13.03 4.12
N GLN A 158 23.74 12.39 5.10
CA GLN A 158 23.87 12.75 6.51
C GLN A 158 24.27 11.52 7.33
N VAL A 159 25.35 11.68 8.09
CA VAL A 159 25.75 10.79 9.18
C VAL A 159 25.22 11.43 10.45
N ALA A 160 24.40 10.71 11.23
CA ALA A 160 23.88 11.01 12.57
C ALA A 160 23.45 12.49 12.87
N PRO A 161 22.17 12.75 13.24
CA PRO A 161 21.23 11.79 13.82
C PRO A 161 20.35 11.04 12.80
N GLN A 162 19.65 10.04 13.33
CA GLN A 162 18.43 9.48 12.74
C GLN A 162 17.36 10.59 12.68
N LEU A 163 16.73 10.76 11.52
CA LEU A 163 15.70 11.78 11.26
C LEU A 163 14.60 11.12 10.44
N PHE A 164 13.40 11.03 11.01
CA PHE A 164 12.23 10.52 10.32
C PHE A 164 11.76 11.53 9.25
N GLY A 165 11.19 11.06 8.14
CA GLY A 165 10.64 11.96 7.12
C GLY A 165 9.42 12.71 7.64
N ILE A 166 8.49 11.97 8.23
CA ILE A 166 7.41 12.46 9.09
C ILE A 166 7.65 11.93 10.51
N ASP A 167 7.63 12.81 11.49
CA ASP A 167 7.79 12.53 12.92
C ASP A 167 6.53 12.98 13.66
N ASP A 168 5.55 12.07 13.85
CA ASP A 168 4.18 12.42 14.24
C ASP A 168 3.82 12.11 15.70
N HIS A 169 3.52 13.17 16.45
CA HIS A 169 2.95 13.12 17.80
C HIS A 169 1.50 13.66 17.85
N GLY A 170 0.86 13.96 16.72
CA GLY A 170 -0.39 14.72 16.65
C GLY A 170 -1.66 13.84 16.67
N PRO A 171 -2.50 13.88 17.73
CA PRO A 171 -3.78 13.17 17.76
C PRO A 171 -4.66 13.50 16.56
N GLY A 172 -5.12 12.50 15.80
CA GLY A 172 -5.97 12.65 14.62
C GLY A 172 -5.29 13.32 13.42
N ALA A 173 -3.95 13.35 13.38
CA ALA A 173 -3.21 13.76 12.19
C ALA A 173 -3.44 12.79 11.02
N LYS A 174 -3.35 13.28 9.78
CA LYS A 174 -3.48 12.44 8.59
C LYS A 174 -2.42 12.73 7.54
N PHE A 175 -1.96 11.68 6.86
CA PHE A 175 -0.89 11.73 5.86
C PHE A 175 -1.38 11.11 4.55
N ILE A 176 -1.97 11.97 3.72
CA ILE A 176 -2.85 11.60 2.60
C ILE A 176 -2.10 11.78 1.27
N ASN A 177 -1.89 10.69 0.53
CA ASN A 177 -1.25 10.69 -0.79
C ASN A 177 0.13 11.37 -0.85
N LEU A 178 0.87 11.42 0.27
CA LEU A 178 2.23 11.96 0.34
C LEU A 178 3.23 11.05 -0.39
N VAL A 179 4.42 11.56 -0.67
CA VAL A 179 5.58 10.76 -1.09
C VAL A 179 6.74 11.06 -0.13
N VAL A 180 7.18 10.05 0.62
CA VAL A 180 8.14 10.23 1.73
C VAL A 180 9.33 9.30 1.54
N HIS A 181 10.51 9.85 1.26
CA HIS A 181 11.66 9.03 0.85
C HIS A 181 13.04 9.53 1.27
N ASP A 182 13.99 8.59 1.24
CA ASP A 182 15.41 8.78 1.56
C ASP A 182 15.71 9.26 3.00
N ALA A 183 14.72 9.27 3.89
CA ALA A 183 14.88 9.68 5.30
C ALA A 183 16.04 8.93 5.97
N THR A 184 16.73 9.57 6.92
CA THR A 184 17.88 8.92 7.60
C THR A 184 17.43 7.95 8.69
N GLY A 185 16.20 8.12 9.20
CA GLY A 185 15.44 7.11 9.91
C GLY A 185 14.27 6.59 9.08
N SER A 186 13.25 6.04 9.75
CA SER A 186 11.98 5.66 9.13
C SER A 186 11.32 6.78 8.31
N GLY A 187 10.62 6.41 7.23
CA GLY A 187 9.94 7.36 6.35
C GLY A 187 8.84 8.12 7.08
N ILE A 188 7.86 7.39 7.61
CA ILE A 188 6.83 7.93 8.50
C ILE A 188 6.94 7.23 9.85
N PHE A 189 6.98 7.98 10.95
CA PHE A 189 7.02 7.45 12.31
C PHE A 189 5.83 8.00 13.10
N ILE A 190 4.96 7.11 13.59
CA ILE A 190 3.77 7.45 14.37
C ILE A 190 4.02 7.07 15.84
N TRP A 191 4.08 8.07 16.71
CA TRP A 191 4.30 7.87 18.15
C TRP A 191 3.02 7.39 18.87
N PRO A 192 3.12 6.70 20.03
CA PRO A 192 1.98 6.14 20.74
C PRO A 192 0.86 7.15 21.07
N GLU A 193 1.23 8.41 21.29
CA GLU A 193 0.34 9.54 21.59
C GLU A 193 -0.36 10.15 20.37
N ALA A 194 0.02 9.80 19.13
CA ALA A 194 -0.66 10.19 17.90
C ALA A 194 -1.96 9.36 17.69
N THR A 195 -2.86 9.46 18.67
CA THR A 195 -4.12 8.70 18.75
C THR A 195 -5.03 9.00 17.57
N ASP A 196 -5.58 7.98 16.91
CA ASP A 196 -6.44 8.09 15.72
C ASP A 196 -5.74 8.67 14.47
N ALA A 197 -4.41 8.53 14.38
CA ALA A 197 -3.64 8.90 13.20
C ALA A 197 -3.90 7.97 11.99
N GLU A 198 -3.86 8.55 10.79
CA GLU A 198 -4.14 7.82 9.54
C GLU A 198 -3.12 8.15 8.44
N VAL A 199 -2.43 7.13 7.92
CA VAL A 199 -1.62 7.25 6.69
C VAL A 199 -2.41 6.59 5.55
N TYR A 200 -2.77 7.38 4.55
CA TYR A 200 -3.68 6.95 3.49
C TYR A 200 -3.13 7.19 2.09
N GLY A 201 -3.03 6.14 1.26
CA GLY A 201 -2.70 6.25 -0.17
C GLY A 201 -1.30 6.80 -0.49
N SER A 202 -0.45 6.96 0.53
CA SER A 202 0.89 7.55 0.47
C SER A 202 1.94 6.55 -0.04
N ILE A 203 3.09 7.06 -0.48
CA ILE A 203 4.20 6.28 -1.02
C ILE A 203 5.44 6.45 -0.11
N ALA A 204 6.07 5.37 0.32
CA ALA A 204 7.27 5.41 1.16
C ALA A 204 8.39 4.47 0.65
N TYR A 205 9.54 5.03 0.25
CA TYR A 205 10.66 4.24 -0.30
C TYR A 205 12.05 4.74 0.08
N ASN A 206 13.06 3.86 0.00
CA ASN A 206 14.47 4.14 0.33
C ASN A 206 14.73 4.74 1.72
N ASN A 207 13.78 4.67 2.65
CA ASN A 207 13.93 5.25 3.98
C ASN A 207 14.80 4.37 4.87
N GLY A 208 15.61 5.03 5.69
CA GLY A 208 16.62 4.44 6.56
C GLY A 208 18.02 4.45 5.99
N ARG A 209 19.02 4.24 6.86
CA ARG A 209 20.44 4.15 6.48
C ARG A 209 21.27 3.20 7.36
N THR A 210 20.69 2.62 8.42
CA THR A 210 21.39 1.81 9.42
C THR A 210 20.66 0.50 9.74
N ASP A 211 21.38 -0.42 10.40
CA ASP A 211 20.92 -1.76 10.71
C ASP A 211 19.81 -1.78 11.79
N ASN A 212 18.65 -2.37 11.43
CA ASN A 212 17.57 -2.75 12.34
C ASN A 212 16.94 -1.59 13.16
N LEU A 213 16.87 -0.37 12.59
CA LEU A 213 16.27 0.80 13.26
C LEU A 213 15.37 1.68 12.37
N ASP A 214 15.34 1.47 11.05
CA ASP A 214 14.79 2.43 10.09
C ASP A 214 13.83 1.78 9.07
N HIS A 215 12.58 2.26 8.96
CA HIS A 215 11.48 1.54 8.29
C HIS A 215 10.73 2.37 7.23
N GLY A 216 9.91 1.73 6.38
CA GLY A 216 9.04 2.47 5.46
C GLY A 216 8.00 3.32 6.19
N ILE A 217 7.14 2.67 6.97
CA ILE A 217 6.20 3.29 7.92
C ILE A 217 6.29 2.55 9.24
N TYR A 218 6.69 3.24 10.31
CA TYR A 218 6.70 2.71 11.68
C TYR A 218 5.47 3.20 12.44
N CYS A 219 4.81 2.31 13.19
CA CYS A 219 3.62 2.67 13.95
C CYS A 219 3.58 2.13 15.40
N GLN A 220 3.07 2.97 16.30
CA GLN A 220 2.66 2.59 17.65
C GLN A 220 1.29 3.23 17.95
N SER A 221 0.50 2.62 18.84
CA SER A 221 -0.86 3.06 19.13
C SER A 221 -1.27 2.79 20.58
N GLN A 222 -1.62 3.85 21.31
CA GLN A 222 -2.35 3.75 22.59
C GLN A 222 -3.87 3.53 22.41
N SER A 223 -4.43 3.76 21.22
CA SER A 223 -5.88 3.83 21.00
C SER A 223 -6.29 3.25 19.65
N SER A 224 -6.04 3.94 18.54
CA SER A 224 -6.16 3.42 17.17
C SER A 224 -5.17 4.09 16.21
N VAL A 225 -4.77 3.36 15.16
CA VAL A 225 -4.01 3.86 13.99
C VAL A 225 -4.50 3.12 12.75
N LEU A 226 -4.64 3.83 11.62
CA LEU A 226 -5.03 3.25 10.33
C LEU A 226 -3.94 3.50 9.27
N LEU A 227 -3.33 2.44 8.74
CA LEU A 227 -2.50 2.49 7.54
C LEU A 227 -3.32 1.86 6.40
N GLN A 228 -3.81 2.67 5.45
CA GLN A 228 -4.71 2.19 4.40
C GLN A 228 -4.26 2.61 2.99
N ASP A 229 -4.37 1.68 2.03
CA ASP A 229 -4.03 1.86 0.61
C ASP A 229 -2.61 2.38 0.32
N ASN A 230 -1.63 2.28 1.24
CA ASN A 230 -0.28 2.81 1.02
C ASN A 230 0.57 1.93 0.09
N ILE A 231 1.63 2.53 -0.47
CA ILE A 231 2.60 1.88 -1.34
C ILE A 231 3.99 2.00 -0.69
N VAL A 232 4.57 0.89 -0.26
CA VAL A 232 5.84 0.86 0.48
C VAL A 232 6.80 -0.07 -0.26
N PHE A 233 8.04 0.38 -0.51
CA PHE A 233 9.01 -0.44 -1.22
C PHE A 233 10.46 -0.01 -1.04
N ASP A 234 11.40 -0.94 -1.25
CA ASP A 234 12.84 -0.70 -1.26
C ASP A 234 13.34 0.10 -0.02
N ASN A 235 12.71 -0.04 1.16
CA ASN A 235 13.21 0.57 2.41
C ASN A 235 14.32 -0.29 3.06
N TRP A 236 15.07 0.28 4.03
CA TRP A 236 16.30 -0.35 4.52
C TRP A 236 16.09 -1.52 5.49
N ALA A 237 15.08 -1.44 6.36
CA ALA A 237 14.57 -2.57 7.14
C ALA A 237 13.12 -2.85 6.71
N PHE A 238 12.25 -3.23 7.65
CA PHE A 238 10.82 -3.47 7.45
C PHE A 238 10.09 -2.38 6.64
N GLY A 239 9.11 -2.80 5.84
CA GLY A 239 8.18 -1.93 5.12
C GLY A 239 7.17 -1.27 6.06
N LEU A 240 6.07 -1.96 6.36
CA LEU A 240 5.14 -1.61 7.44
C LEU A 240 5.61 -2.24 8.75
N HIS A 241 5.93 -1.44 9.76
CA HIS A 241 6.49 -1.90 11.04
C HIS A 241 5.75 -1.36 12.25
N CYS A 242 4.73 -2.08 12.71
CA CYS A 242 3.99 -1.71 13.91
C CYS A 242 4.51 -2.50 15.13
N PHE A 243 5.46 -1.91 15.86
CA PHE A 243 6.23 -2.62 16.90
C PHE A 243 6.35 -1.85 18.22
N ALA A 244 6.22 -2.57 19.34
CA ALA A 244 6.35 -1.99 20.68
C ALA A 244 7.39 -2.73 21.55
N LYS A 245 8.52 -2.06 21.81
CA LYS A 245 9.51 -2.46 22.82
C LYS A 245 9.19 -1.94 24.23
N VAL A 246 8.37 -0.90 24.30
CA VAL A 246 7.72 -0.33 25.49
C VAL A 246 6.23 -0.20 25.16
N GLY A 247 5.34 -0.38 26.13
CA GLY A 247 3.91 -0.49 25.85
C GLY A 247 3.00 -0.40 27.08
N PRO A 248 1.70 -0.73 26.94
CA PRO A 248 1.07 -1.42 25.81
C PRO A 248 0.69 -0.45 24.67
N TYR A 249 1.47 -0.43 23.58
CA TYR A 249 1.31 0.52 22.47
C TYR A 249 1.03 -0.17 21.12
N LEU A 250 0.20 -1.22 21.14
CA LEU A 250 -0.22 -1.98 19.95
C LEU A 250 -1.75 -2.18 19.91
N GLN A 251 -2.49 -1.10 20.18
CA GLN A 251 -3.94 -1.15 20.35
C GLN A 251 -4.70 -0.68 19.09
N ASN A 252 -5.65 -1.49 18.63
CA ASN A 252 -6.58 -1.25 17.51
C ASN A 252 -5.93 -0.73 16.22
N ILE A 253 -4.79 -1.31 15.84
CA ILE A 253 -4.07 -0.97 14.61
C ILE A 253 -4.71 -1.71 13.43
N ALA A 254 -5.05 -0.97 12.37
CA ALA A 254 -5.58 -1.51 11.13
C ALA A 254 -4.61 -1.28 9.95
N LEU A 255 -4.25 -2.36 9.27
CA LEU A 255 -3.49 -2.38 8.02
C LEU A 255 -4.44 -2.86 6.91
N GLU A 256 -4.87 -1.97 6.02
CA GLU A 256 -5.92 -2.27 5.04
C GLU A 256 -5.51 -1.92 3.60
N GLY A 257 -5.51 -2.90 2.69
CA GLY A 257 -5.32 -2.62 1.25
C GLY A 257 -3.92 -2.14 0.83
N ASN A 258 -2.95 -2.09 1.74
CA ASN A 258 -1.59 -1.61 1.46
C ASN A 258 -0.84 -2.58 0.55
N VAL A 259 0.17 -2.08 -0.14
CA VAL A 259 1.13 -2.89 -0.90
C VAL A 259 2.55 -2.58 -0.46
N ALA A 260 3.23 -3.60 0.08
CA ALA A 260 4.60 -3.51 0.61
C ALA A 260 5.48 -4.54 -0.11
N PHE A 261 6.55 -4.11 -0.78
CA PHE A 261 7.30 -4.99 -1.70
C PHE A 261 8.77 -4.65 -1.81
N ASN A 262 9.64 -5.67 -1.86
CA ASN A 262 11.10 -5.50 -1.86
C ASN A 262 11.64 -4.61 -0.74
N ASP A 263 10.88 -4.39 0.33
CA ASP A 263 11.44 -3.79 1.53
C ASP A 263 12.57 -4.67 2.07
N TYR A 264 13.40 -4.09 2.92
CA TYR A 264 14.61 -4.70 3.46
C TYR A 264 15.78 -4.89 2.44
N VAL A 265 15.61 -4.59 1.15
CA VAL A 265 16.65 -4.83 0.12
C VAL A 265 18.05 -4.23 0.41
N TRP A 266 18.13 -3.15 1.20
CA TRP A 266 19.41 -2.47 1.49
C TRP A 266 20.10 -2.87 2.81
N GLY A 267 19.47 -3.67 3.68
CA GLY A 267 19.83 -3.78 5.11
C GLY A 267 20.61 -5.01 5.60
N VAL A 268 20.38 -5.38 6.88
CA VAL A 268 20.89 -6.59 7.58
C VAL A 268 19.88 -7.76 7.68
N PRO A 269 20.27 -9.02 7.43
CA PRO A 269 19.34 -10.07 7.02
C PRO A 269 18.42 -10.65 8.11
N SER A 270 17.16 -10.16 8.24
CA SER A 270 15.91 -10.97 8.44
C SER A 270 14.61 -10.13 8.65
N ASP A 271 14.28 -9.18 7.77
CA ASP A 271 13.08 -8.32 7.92
C ASP A 271 11.95 -8.60 6.91
N ALA A 272 10.75 -8.09 7.19
CA ALA A 272 9.50 -8.35 6.45
C ALA A 272 8.90 -7.11 5.76
N ASP A 273 8.08 -7.34 4.73
CA ASP A 273 7.28 -6.27 4.10
C ASP A 273 6.21 -5.74 5.07
N ILE A 274 5.64 -6.63 5.90
CA ILE A 274 4.62 -6.29 6.91
C ILE A 274 4.97 -6.93 8.27
N PHE A 275 5.01 -6.13 9.33
CA PHE A 275 5.23 -6.58 10.71
C PHE A 275 4.20 -5.94 11.66
N VAL A 276 3.61 -6.75 12.56
CA VAL A 276 2.86 -6.29 13.74
C VAL A 276 3.21 -7.16 14.95
N GLY A 277 3.59 -6.59 16.10
CA GLY A 277 3.85 -7.35 17.34
C GLY A 277 4.90 -6.69 18.26
N GLY A 278 5.34 -7.36 19.33
CA GLY A 278 6.42 -6.80 20.15
C GLY A 278 6.68 -7.45 21.51
N HIS A 279 7.22 -6.66 22.43
CA HIS A 279 7.48 -7.05 23.82
C HIS A 279 6.23 -6.94 24.73
N PHE A 280 5.13 -6.44 24.18
CA PHE A 280 3.84 -6.26 24.85
C PHE A 280 2.73 -6.82 23.94
N PRO A 281 1.66 -7.43 24.48
CA PRO A 281 0.55 -7.94 23.69
C PRO A 281 -0.08 -6.87 22.79
N ALA A 282 -0.38 -7.24 21.55
CA ALA A 282 -1.25 -6.49 20.66
C ALA A 282 -2.73 -6.90 20.84
N SER A 283 -3.67 -5.99 20.54
CA SER A 283 -5.11 -6.26 20.56
C SER A 283 -5.88 -5.36 19.59
N GLY A 284 -7.01 -5.81 19.06
CA GLY A 284 -7.83 -5.10 18.06
C GLY A 284 -7.18 -5.05 16.68
N ILE A 285 -6.31 -6.00 16.35
CA ILE A 285 -5.47 -5.93 15.15
C ILE A 285 -6.25 -6.37 13.91
N VAL A 286 -6.22 -5.55 12.86
CA VAL A 286 -6.83 -5.87 11.56
C VAL A 286 -5.76 -5.79 10.48
N ILE A 287 -5.63 -6.83 9.67
CA ILE A 287 -4.74 -6.91 8.53
C ILE A 287 -5.56 -7.50 7.38
N ASP A 288 -6.26 -6.63 6.64
CA ASP A 288 -7.19 -7.02 5.57
C ASP A 288 -6.71 -6.57 4.18
N GLN A 289 -6.80 -7.46 3.18
CA GLN A 289 -6.54 -7.16 1.77
C GLN A 289 -5.16 -6.54 1.48
N ASN A 290 -4.11 -6.79 2.27
CA ASN A 290 -2.77 -6.29 1.98
C ASN A 290 -2.05 -7.19 0.96
N TYR A 291 -1.08 -6.61 0.25
CA TYR A 291 -0.39 -7.20 -0.88
C TYR A 291 1.12 -7.15 -0.65
N THR A 292 1.84 -8.26 -0.87
CA THR A 292 3.31 -8.23 -0.89
C THR A 292 3.90 -8.79 -2.18
N TYR A 293 5.18 -8.51 -2.43
CA TYR A 293 5.94 -9.11 -3.50
C TYR A 293 7.45 -9.01 -3.20
N ARG A 294 8.20 -10.08 -3.42
CA ARG A 294 9.67 -10.06 -3.45
C ARG A 294 10.21 -10.54 -4.79
N THR A 295 11.25 -9.87 -5.30
CA THR A 295 12.05 -10.34 -6.44
C THR A 295 13.18 -11.30 -6.04
N ASN A 296 13.53 -11.33 -4.75
CA ASN A 296 14.44 -12.30 -4.15
C ASN A 296 13.60 -13.40 -3.47
N ASP A 297 13.91 -14.65 -3.76
CA ASP A 297 13.18 -15.85 -3.32
C ASP A 297 13.90 -16.67 -2.23
N ALA A 298 15.10 -16.25 -1.81
CA ALA A 298 15.90 -16.97 -0.82
C ALA A 298 15.49 -16.69 0.64
N ASP A 299 14.59 -17.51 1.20
CA ASP A 299 14.11 -17.54 2.60
C ASP A 299 13.67 -16.17 3.18
N THR A 300 13.15 -15.31 2.31
CA THR A 300 12.54 -14.02 2.65
C THR A 300 11.28 -14.20 3.49
N LYS A 301 11.03 -13.27 4.42
CA LYS A 301 9.78 -13.20 5.18
C LYS A 301 8.85 -12.19 4.53
N ALA A 302 7.63 -12.59 4.17
CA ALA A 302 6.62 -11.66 3.65
C ALA A 302 5.93 -10.92 4.80
N ALA A 303 5.58 -11.63 5.87
CA ALA A 303 4.81 -11.11 6.98
C ALA A 303 5.28 -11.66 8.34
N ASP A 304 5.31 -10.82 9.38
CA ASP A 304 5.55 -11.21 10.78
C ASP A 304 4.42 -10.70 11.69
N ILE A 305 3.50 -11.60 12.03
CA ILE A 305 2.18 -11.23 12.54
C ILE A 305 1.96 -11.80 13.95
N GLY A 306 2.42 -11.04 14.95
CA GLY A 306 2.33 -11.32 16.38
C GLY A 306 3.67 -11.33 17.10
N TYR A 307 4.79 -11.45 16.38
CA TYR A 307 6.13 -11.66 16.94
C TYR A 307 6.19 -12.91 17.86
N ASN A 308 7.28 -13.12 18.59
CA ASN A 308 7.55 -14.40 19.30
C ASN A 308 7.90 -14.28 20.80
N LEU A 309 7.68 -13.12 21.44
CA LEU A 309 8.01 -12.90 22.85
C LEU A 309 6.82 -12.96 23.82
N VAL A 310 5.59 -12.77 23.33
CA VAL A 310 4.37 -12.65 24.15
C VAL A 310 3.18 -13.31 23.44
N VAL A 311 2.12 -13.60 24.19
CA VAL A 311 0.81 -13.93 23.63
C VAL A 311 0.05 -12.62 23.40
N ASN A 312 -0.44 -12.42 22.19
CA ASN A 312 -1.30 -11.30 21.79
C ASN A 312 -2.77 -11.68 21.96
N HIS A 313 -3.68 -10.71 22.04
CA HIS A 313 -5.09 -10.97 22.32
C HIS A 313 -5.88 -11.41 21.07
N ASP A 314 -6.04 -10.53 20.09
CA ASP A 314 -6.97 -10.73 18.98
C ASP A 314 -6.48 -10.13 17.65
N ILE A 315 -6.70 -10.90 16.57
CA ILE A 315 -6.40 -10.49 15.19
C ILE A 315 -7.43 -10.97 14.18
N ILE A 316 -7.71 -10.11 13.20
CA ILE A 316 -8.35 -10.44 11.92
C ILE A 316 -7.27 -10.32 10.83
N LEU A 317 -6.88 -11.44 10.22
CA LEU A 317 -5.88 -11.54 9.16
C LEU A 317 -6.55 -12.13 7.92
N THR A 318 -7.08 -11.27 7.05
CA THR A 318 -8.05 -11.67 6.01
C THR A 318 -7.72 -11.18 4.61
N ASN A 319 -8.09 -11.98 3.60
CA ASN A 319 -8.05 -11.59 2.18
C ASN A 319 -6.68 -11.11 1.62
N ASN A 320 -5.59 -11.27 2.38
CA ASN A 320 -4.26 -10.79 1.98
C ASN A 320 -3.68 -11.64 0.84
N TYR A 321 -2.69 -11.10 0.13
CA TYR A 321 -2.01 -11.78 -0.98
C TYR A 321 -0.50 -11.65 -0.79
N PHE A 322 0.06 -12.55 0.00
CA PHE A 322 1.48 -12.56 0.37
C PHE A 322 2.28 -13.39 -0.63
N VAL A 323 3.30 -12.77 -1.24
CA VAL A 323 4.10 -13.36 -2.32
C VAL A 323 5.58 -13.14 -2.07
N GLY A 324 6.36 -14.20 -2.28
CA GLY A 324 7.82 -14.13 -2.22
C GLY A 324 8.36 -14.15 -0.79
N GLY A 325 7.69 -14.86 0.10
CA GLY A 325 8.23 -15.13 1.42
C GLY A 325 7.29 -15.90 2.32
N TRP A 326 7.82 -16.41 3.42
CA TRP A 326 7.04 -17.11 4.44
C TRP A 326 6.31 -16.13 5.36
N SER A 327 5.22 -16.60 5.98
CA SER A 327 4.44 -15.85 6.96
C SER A 327 4.64 -16.41 8.36
N HIS A 328 5.10 -15.58 9.29
CA HIS A 328 5.10 -15.88 10.71
C HIS A 328 3.76 -15.43 11.32
N VAL A 329 3.09 -16.32 12.05
CA VAL A 329 1.90 -16.02 12.84
C VAL A 329 2.22 -16.36 14.29
N GLY A 330 2.46 -15.32 15.09
CA GLY A 330 2.82 -15.43 16.50
C GLY A 330 1.71 -16.01 17.37
N ALA A 331 1.91 -15.99 18.69
CA ALA A 331 0.91 -16.45 19.63
C ALA A 331 -0.24 -15.43 19.73
N TRP A 332 -1.49 -15.90 19.51
CA TRP A 332 -2.72 -15.12 19.62
C TRP A 332 -3.76 -15.91 20.42
N GLU A 333 -4.39 -15.29 21.43
CA GLU A 333 -5.50 -15.91 22.20
C GLU A 333 -6.71 -16.19 21.30
N THR A 334 -6.97 -15.29 20.34
CA THR A 334 -7.96 -15.47 19.28
C THR A 334 -7.41 -14.97 17.94
N ALA A 335 -7.74 -15.67 16.85
CA ALA A 335 -7.38 -15.22 15.50
C ALA A 335 -8.43 -15.66 14.47
N THR A 336 -8.75 -14.79 13.52
CA THR A 336 -9.47 -15.16 12.29
C THR A 336 -8.52 -15.04 11.11
N VAL A 337 -8.16 -16.16 10.49
CA VAL A 337 -7.18 -16.22 9.39
C VAL A 337 -7.83 -16.84 8.16
N SER A 338 -8.42 -16.03 7.29
CA SER A 338 -9.25 -16.53 6.19
C SER A 338 -9.15 -15.78 4.86
N GLY A 339 -9.35 -16.52 3.77
CA GLY A 339 -9.32 -15.98 2.40
C GLY A 339 -7.96 -15.49 1.91
N ASN A 340 -6.89 -15.66 2.69
CA ASN A 340 -5.55 -15.22 2.31
C ASN A 340 -4.97 -16.11 1.21
N THR A 341 -4.20 -15.53 0.28
CA THR A 341 -3.35 -16.27 -0.64
C THR A 341 -1.88 -16.12 -0.23
N LEU A 342 -1.17 -17.23 -0.11
CA LEU A 342 0.27 -17.25 0.20
C LEU A 342 1.03 -17.98 -0.92
N PHE A 343 2.16 -17.42 -1.37
CA PHE A 343 3.03 -18.03 -2.36
C PHE A 343 4.51 -17.87 -1.99
N ASN A 344 5.20 -19.00 -1.84
CA ASN A 344 6.67 -19.06 -1.79
C ASN A 344 7.19 -19.78 -3.06
N PHE A 345 8.31 -19.30 -3.59
CA PHE A 345 8.79 -19.61 -4.95
C PHE A 345 9.57 -20.93 -5.06
N ALA A 346 10.46 -21.25 -4.11
CA ALA A 346 11.32 -22.44 -4.17
C ALA A 346 11.78 -22.96 -2.80
N ASP A 347 12.41 -22.11 -1.98
CA ASP A 347 13.07 -22.49 -0.72
C ASP A 347 12.56 -21.68 0.48
N GLY A 348 12.73 -22.23 1.69
CA GLY A 348 12.34 -21.58 2.94
C GLY A 348 10.99 -22.03 3.51
N GLY A 349 10.38 -21.18 4.35
CA GLY A 349 9.10 -21.48 4.99
C GLY A 349 7.85 -21.29 4.11
N MET A 350 6.68 -21.56 4.67
CA MET A 350 5.37 -21.18 4.13
C MET A 350 4.55 -20.49 5.23
N VAL A 351 4.19 -21.22 6.28
CA VAL A 351 3.60 -20.69 7.50
C VAL A 351 4.31 -21.27 8.73
N TRP A 352 4.55 -20.43 9.73
CA TRP A 352 4.92 -20.83 11.08
C TRP A 352 3.92 -20.24 12.08
N ASN A 353 3.16 -21.11 12.78
CA ASN A 353 2.27 -20.72 13.87
C ASN A 353 2.96 -20.85 15.23
N MET A 354 2.66 -19.98 16.19
CA MET A 354 3.08 -20.09 17.59
C MET A 354 1.91 -20.08 18.58
N GLY A 355 2.18 -20.50 19.82
CA GLY A 355 1.28 -20.50 20.95
C GLY A 355 0.14 -21.52 20.90
N ASN A 356 -0.84 -21.33 21.80
CA ASN A 356 -2.05 -22.15 21.83
C ASN A 356 -3.00 -21.75 20.69
N LEU A 357 -3.30 -22.70 19.80
CA LEU A 357 -4.13 -22.47 18.61
C LEU A 357 -5.63 -22.66 18.86
N SER A 358 -6.06 -23.02 20.09
CA SER A 358 -7.46 -23.38 20.36
C SER A 358 -8.50 -22.27 20.19
N GLY A 359 -8.06 -21.01 20.10
CA GLY A 359 -8.91 -19.84 19.78
C GLY A 359 -8.76 -19.33 18.34
N GLN A 360 -7.98 -20.01 17.50
CA GLN A 360 -7.73 -19.60 16.11
C GLN A 360 -8.67 -20.32 15.13
N THR A 361 -9.31 -19.55 14.26
CA THR A 361 -10.14 -20.04 13.15
C THR A 361 -9.42 -19.79 11.84
N TRP A 362 -9.02 -20.86 11.15
CA TRP A 362 -8.41 -20.81 9.82
C TRP A 362 -9.39 -21.37 8.78
N SER A 363 -9.66 -20.65 7.70
CA SER A 363 -10.59 -21.09 6.66
C SER A 363 -10.34 -20.51 5.26
N GLY A 364 -10.50 -21.33 4.21
CA GLY A 364 -10.54 -20.85 2.81
C GLY A 364 -9.26 -20.18 2.29
N ASN A 365 -8.12 -20.33 2.96
CA ASN A 365 -6.85 -19.79 2.45
C ASN A 365 -6.36 -20.59 1.24
N THR A 366 -5.58 -19.95 0.37
CA THR A 366 -5.05 -20.55 -0.87
C THR A 366 -3.53 -20.54 -0.83
N PHE A 367 -2.91 -21.71 -1.02
CA PHE A 367 -1.46 -21.88 -0.98
C PHE A 367 -0.90 -22.16 -2.38
N PHE A 368 0.25 -21.59 -2.69
CA PHE A 368 1.02 -21.88 -3.89
C PHE A 368 2.48 -22.19 -3.52
N GLY A 369 3.10 -23.10 -4.27
CA GLY A 369 4.47 -23.59 -4.06
C GLY A 369 4.52 -25.12 -4.11
N ASP A 370 5.63 -25.73 -3.73
CA ASP A 370 5.69 -27.19 -3.57
C ASP A 370 4.84 -27.63 -2.37
N SER A 371 3.79 -28.42 -2.63
CA SER A 371 2.91 -29.00 -1.62
C SER A 371 3.54 -30.14 -0.83
N THR A 372 4.67 -30.68 -1.29
CA THR A 372 5.42 -31.75 -0.64
C THR A 372 6.60 -31.25 0.19
N ALA A 373 6.94 -29.96 0.11
CA ALA A 373 8.07 -29.37 0.81
C ALA A 373 7.90 -29.35 2.34
N LEU A 374 9.04 -29.45 3.04
CA LEU A 374 9.16 -29.23 4.49
C LEU A 374 9.20 -27.73 4.79
N ALA A 375 8.10 -27.03 4.53
CA ALA A 375 7.99 -25.57 4.64
C ALA A 375 7.16 -25.10 5.84
N TRP A 376 6.45 -26.00 6.53
CA TRP A 376 5.44 -25.66 7.53
C TRP A 376 5.94 -25.89 8.97
N ARG A 377 5.51 -25.07 9.93
CA ARG A 377 5.93 -25.15 11.34
C ARG A 377 4.81 -24.80 12.33
N ASP A 378 4.87 -25.40 13.51
CA ASP A 378 4.05 -25.08 14.68
C ASP A 378 4.92 -24.54 15.84
N ASP A 379 4.33 -24.36 17.02
CA ASP A 379 5.00 -23.84 18.22
C ASP A 379 6.16 -24.72 18.70
N SER A 380 6.17 -26.02 18.34
CA SER A 380 7.28 -26.92 18.63
C SER A 380 8.55 -26.61 17.82
N GLY A 381 8.44 -25.77 16.79
CA GLY A 381 9.50 -25.50 15.81
C GLY A 381 9.74 -26.65 14.83
N THR A 382 8.94 -27.72 14.88
CA THR A 382 9.09 -28.89 13.99
C THR A 382 8.77 -28.49 12.55
N VAL A 383 9.77 -28.64 11.67
CA VAL A 383 9.60 -28.42 10.22
C VAL A 383 8.94 -29.64 9.59
N THR A 384 7.84 -29.43 8.89
CA THR A 384 6.96 -30.50 8.41
C THR A 384 6.27 -30.15 7.08
N THR A 385 5.56 -31.12 6.49
CA THR A 385 4.73 -30.93 5.29
C THR A 385 3.37 -30.33 5.65
N PHE A 386 2.60 -29.89 4.64
CA PHE A 386 1.27 -29.32 4.85
C PHE A 386 0.33 -30.23 5.67
N ASP A 387 0.18 -31.51 5.31
CA ASP A 387 -0.67 -32.44 6.07
C ASP A 387 -0.11 -32.76 7.46
N GLY A 388 1.22 -32.70 7.65
CA GLY A 388 1.85 -32.79 8.95
C GLY A 388 1.49 -31.60 9.84
N TRP A 389 1.56 -30.38 9.30
CA TRP A 389 1.15 -29.15 9.98
C TRP A 389 -0.35 -29.13 10.31
N ARG A 390 -1.22 -29.58 9.39
CA ARG A 390 -2.66 -29.78 9.67
C ARG A 390 -2.90 -30.75 10.82
N THR A 391 -2.08 -31.82 10.91
CA THR A 391 -2.16 -32.81 11.98
C THR A 391 -1.68 -32.25 13.33
N LEU A 392 -0.64 -31.40 13.34
CA LEU A 392 -0.13 -30.75 14.56
C LEU A 392 -1.07 -29.64 15.07
N THR A 393 -1.57 -28.79 14.16
CA THR A 393 -2.44 -27.66 14.48
C THR A 393 -3.89 -28.05 14.78
N GLY A 394 -4.38 -29.15 14.22
CA GLY A 394 -5.76 -29.59 14.34
C GLY A 394 -6.78 -28.77 13.54
N PHE A 395 -6.33 -27.83 12.69
CA PHE A 395 -7.23 -27.04 11.86
C PHE A 395 -7.96 -27.94 10.84
N ALA A 396 -9.29 -27.91 10.85
CA ALA A 396 -10.12 -28.79 10.02
C ALA A 396 -9.98 -28.50 8.51
N ASP A 397 -10.14 -27.23 8.13
CA ASP A 397 -10.05 -26.75 6.75
C ASP A 397 -9.31 -25.39 6.66
N PRO A 398 -8.00 -25.36 6.98
CA PRO A 398 -7.24 -24.10 7.00
C PRO A 398 -7.02 -23.49 5.61
N GLY A 399 -7.43 -24.17 4.53
CA GLY A 399 -7.10 -23.83 3.15
C GLY A 399 -6.54 -25.02 2.36
N ALA A 400 -6.14 -24.78 1.11
CA ALA A 400 -5.60 -25.81 0.22
C ALA A 400 -4.55 -25.26 -0.76
N TYR A 401 -3.67 -26.13 -1.24
CA TYR A 401 -2.78 -25.81 -2.36
C TYR A 401 -3.55 -25.76 -3.68
N ALA A 402 -3.42 -24.66 -4.43
CA ALA A 402 -4.02 -24.46 -5.74
C ALA A 402 -3.06 -24.70 -6.92
N GLY A 403 -1.76 -24.84 -6.66
CA GLY A 403 -0.74 -25.18 -7.66
C GLY A 403 0.68 -24.87 -7.20
N SER A 404 1.67 -25.12 -8.04
CA SER A 404 3.07 -24.77 -7.77
C SER A 404 3.35 -23.27 -7.87
N ALA A 405 2.54 -22.53 -8.63
CA ALA A 405 2.57 -21.07 -8.74
C ALA A 405 1.20 -20.54 -9.16
N PRO A 406 0.85 -19.27 -8.85
CA PRO A 406 -0.28 -18.60 -9.44
C PRO A 406 -0.13 -18.46 -10.97
N THR A 407 -1.23 -18.27 -11.69
CA THR A 407 -1.24 -18.13 -13.16
C THR A 407 -2.16 -17.00 -13.61
N GLY A 408 -2.10 -16.63 -14.89
CA GLY A 408 -2.93 -15.56 -15.46
C GLY A 408 -2.48 -14.16 -15.03
N VAL A 409 -3.42 -13.27 -14.78
CA VAL A 409 -3.14 -11.91 -14.28
C VAL A 409 -4.15 -11.58 -13.17
N LYS A 410 -3.65 -11.15 -12.01
CA LYS A 410 -4.45 -10.57 -10.92
C LYS A 410 -4.27 -9.06 -10.96
N VAL A 411 -5.37 -8.34 -11.18
CA VAL A 411 -5.44 -6.87 -11.11
C VAL A 411 -6.27 -6.50 -9.88
N VAL A 412 -5.78 -5.56 -9.08
CA VAL A 412 -6.53 -4.92 -7.99
C VAL A 412 -6.54 -3.42 -8.28
N VAL A 413 -7.72 -2.79 -8.23
CA VAL A 413 -7.89 -1.34 -8.38
C VAL A 413 -8.54 -0.83 -7.10
N ARG A 414 -7.85 0.07 -6.40
CA ARG A 414 -8.28 0.63 -5.11
C ARG A 414 -8.59 2.12 -5.29
N PRO A 415 -9.89 2.52 -5.33
CA PRO A 415 -10.29 3.92 -5.48
C PRO A 415 -9.82 4.76 -4.30
N ASN A 416 -9.29 5.96 -4.57
CA ASN A 416 -8.81 6.84 -3.51
C ASN A 416 -9.98 7.55 -2.81
N ARG A 417 -10.19 7.26 -1.51
CA ARG A 417 -11.28 7.82 -0.68
C ARG A 417 -11.28 9.36 -0.65
N TYR A 418 -10.09 9.97 -0.63
CA TYR A 418 -9.90 11.39 -0.41
C TYR A 418 -9.75 12.20 -1.71
N GLU A 419 -9.22 11.61 -2.79
CA GLU A 419 -8.97 12.28 -4.06
C GLU A 419 -9.77 11.61 -5.22
N PRO A 420 -11.04 11.97 -5.45
CA PRO A 420 -11.87 11.37 -6.49
C PRO A 420 -11.25 11.45 -7.89
N GLY A 421 -11.05 10.29 -8.52
CA GLY A 421 -10.33 10.14 -9.78
C GLY A 421 -8.84 9.78 -9.62
N ARG A 422 -8.34 9.59 -8.40
CA ARG A 422 -7.10 8.86 -8.11
C ARG A 422 -7.43 7.40 -7.75
N ALA A 423 -6.56 6.46 -8.11
CA ALA A 423 -6.63 5.07 -7.66
C ALA A 423 -5.23 4.44 -7.65
N ASN A 424 -5.00 3.53 -6.70
CA ASN A 424 -3.84 2.64 -6.73
C ASN A 424 -4.21 1.38 -7.52
N ILE A 425 -3.30 0.90 -8.36
CA ILE A 425 -3.52 -0.26 -9.24
C ILE A 425 -2.37 -1.22 -9.04
N ILE A 426 -2.65 -2.43 -8.56
CA ILE A 426 -1.66 -3.46 -8.26
C ILE A 426 -1.84 -4.60 -9.25
N VAL A 427 -0.78 -4.99 -9.95
CA VAL A 427 -0.83 -5.99 -11.01
C VAL A 427 0.20 -7.10 -10.77
N TYR A 428 -0.28 -8.32 -10.54
CA TYR A 428 0.52 -9.54 -10.61
C TYR A 428 0.28 -10.21 -11.96
N ASN A 429 1.30 -10.23 -12.80
CA ASN A 429 1.28 -10.64 -14.21
C ASN A 429 2.05 -11.96 -14.40
N TRP A 430 1.52 -13.02 -13.81
CA TRP A 430 2.04 -14.39 -13.91
C TRP A 430 2.08 -14.89 -15.37
N ALA A 431 1.20 -14.38 -16.22
CA ALA A 431 1.15 -14.65 -17.65
C ALA A 431 2.22 -13.89 -18.48
N GLN A 432 3.06 -13.05 -17.86
CA GLN A 432 4.16 -12.31 -18.51
C GLN A 432 3.71 -11.48 -19.73
N GLN A 433 2.49 -10.93 -19.69
CA GLN A 433 1.93 -10.10 -20.76
C GLN A 433 2.68 -8.77 -20.82
N SER A 434 2.99 -8.27 -22.02
CA SER A 434 3.65 -6.97 -22.21
C SER A 434 2.74 -5.78 -21.87
N THR A 435 1.43 -5.98 -21.90
CA THR A 435 0.38 -5.01 -21.56
C THR A 435 -0.76 -5.72 -20.84
N VAL A 436 -1.29 -5.12 -19.78
CA VAL A 436 -2.44 -5.65 -19.02
C VAL A 436 -3.63 -4.71 -19.14
N SER A 437 -4.81 -5.29 -19.37
CA SER A 437 -6.09 -4.57 -19.46
C SER A 437 -6.69 -4.34 -18.07
N VAL A 438 -6.88 -3.08 -17.68
CA VAL A 438 -7.38 -2.67 -16.35
C VAL A 438 -8.67 -1.86 -16.49
N ASP A 439 -9.76 -2.33 -15.86
CA ASP A 439 -10.97 -1.53 -15.76
C ASP A 439 -10.80 -0.39 -14.74
N VAL A 440 -11.20 0.82 -15.15
CA VAL A 440 -11.14 2.05 -14.33
C VAL A 440 -12.44 2.85 -14.44
N SER A 441 -13.51 2.23 -14.94
CA SER A 441 -14.82 2.86 -15.17
C SER A 441 -15.48 3.41 -13.90
N GLY A 442 -15.16 2.83 -12.73
CA GLY A 442 -15.52 3.37 -11.42
C GLY A 442 -14.67 4.55 -10.92
N ILE A 443 -13.57 4.88 -11.62
CA ILE A 443 -12.61 5.94 -11.25
C ILE A 443 -12.71 7.15 -12.19
N LEU A 444 -12.86 6.92 -13.49
CA LEU A 444 -12.84 7.94 -14.55
C LEU A 444 -14.17 8.03 -15.30
N GLN A 445 -14.59 9.26 -15.60
CA GLN A 445 -15.72 9.54 -16.48
C GLN A 445 -15.25 9.79 -17.92
N VAL A 446 -16.07 9.44 -18.91
CA VAL A 446 -15.72 9.64 -20.33
C VAL A 446 -15.45 11.13 -20.60
N GLY A 447 -14.29 11.43 -21.18
CA GLY A 447 -13.81 12.80 -21.38
C GLY A 447 -12.86 13.32 -20.30
N ASP A 448 -12.68 12.60 -19.18
CA ASP A 448 -11.66 12.94 -18.18
C ASP A 448 -10.25 12.84 -18.75
N ARG A 449 -9.38 13.79 -18.41
CA ARG A 449 -7.94 13.69 -18.69
C ARG A 449 -7.27 12.93 -17.55
N TYR A 450 -6.35 12.03 -17.86
CA TYR A 450 -5.69 11.19 -16.86
C TYR A 450 -4.21 10.94 -17.19
N VAL A 451 -3.45 10.57 -16.16
CA VAL A 451 -2.12 9.95 -16.26
C VAL A 451 -2.07 8.73 -15.33
N VAL A 452 -1.17 7.79 -15.64
CA VAL A 452 -0.85 6.63 -14.80
C VAL A 452 0.67 6.60 -14.62
N GLN A 453 1.13 6.83 -13.40
CA GLN A 453 2.55 6.69 -13.04
C GLN A 453 2.82 5.27 -12.55
N ASN A 454 4.02 4.73 -12.78
CA ASN A 454 4.50 3.56 -12.04
C ASN A 454 4.96 4.02 -10.65
N ALA A 455 4.75 3.23 -9.59
CA ALA A 455 5.22 3.57 -8.24
C ALA A 455 6.75 3.68 -8.15
N GLN A 456 7.48 2.78 -8.81
CA GLN A 456 8.95 2.81 -8.90
C GLN A 456 9.47 3.90 -9.87
N ASP A 457 8.60 4.69 -10.53
CA ASP A 457 8.96 5.90 -11.29
C ASP A 457 7.91 7.02 -11.13
N PHE A 458 7.48 7.29 -9.89
CA PHE A 458 6.30 8.12 -9.63
C PHE A 458 6.40 9.56 -10.19
N TYR A 459 7.62 10.10 -10.30
CA TYR A 459 7.88 11.44 -10.84
C TYR A 459 8.43 11.46 -12.28
N GLY A 460 8.66 10.30 -12.90
CA GLY A 460 9.16 10.19 -14.26
C GLY A 460 8.06 10.07 -15.30
N ALA A 461 8.25 9.17 -16.26
CA ALA A 461 7.47 9.14 -17.49
C ALA A 461 6.13 8.40 -17.31
N PRO A 462 4.97 9.00 -17.64
CA PRO A 462 3.69 8.32 -17.52
C PRO A 462 3.61 7.03 -18.33
N ALA A 463 3.38 5.91 -17.62
CA ALA A 463 3.17 4.59 -18.21
C ALA A 463 1.92 4.57 -19.11
N ALA A 464 0.91 5.38 -18.78
CA ALA A 464 -0.19 5.71 -19.69
C ALA A 464 -0.72 7.13 -19.41
N GLY A 465 -1.44 7.71 -20.37
CA GLY A 465 -2.14 8.98 -20.18
C GLY A 465 -2.93 9.38 -21.42
N GLY A 466 -3.94 10.24 -21.24
CA GLY A 466 -4.79 10.65 -22.35
C GLY A 466 -6.12 11.26 -21.93
N ILE A 467 -7.15 11.07 -22.77
CA ILE A 467 -8.55 11.34 -22.46
C ILE A 467 -9.26 9.99 -22.34
N TYR A 468 -10.00 9.76 -21.26
CA TYR A 468 -10.67 8.51 -21.01
C TYR A 468 -11.86 8.29 -21.96
N ALA A 469 -11.86 7.15 -22.65
CA ALA A 469 -12.82 6.83 -23.71
C ALA A 469 -13.94 5.85 -23.27
N GLY A 470 -13.97 5.43 -22.00
CA GLY A 470 -15.01 4.53 -21.48
C GLY A 470 -14.74 3.03 -21.65
N GLY A 471 -13.51 2.64 -21.99
CA GLY A 471 -13.07 1.24 -22.00
C GLY A 471 -11.89 1.01 -21.03
N PRO A 472 -11.47 -0.24 -20.80
CA PRO A 472 -10.30 -0.55 -19.96
C PRO A 472 -9.00 0.09 -20.46
N LEU A 473 -8.18 0.59 -19.54
CA LEU A 473 -6.83 1.07 -19.86
C LEU A 473 -5.91 -0.11 -20.17
N GLN A 474 -5.04 0.04 -21.16
CA GLN A 474 -3.97 -0.92 -21.42
C GLN A 474 -2.70 -0.38 -20.79
N LEU A 475 -2.29 -0.95 -19.65
CA LEU A 475 -1.10 -0.53 -18.92
C LEU A 475 0.11 -1.35 -19.39
N PRO A 476 1.24 -0.74 -19.76
CA PRO A 476 2.44 -1.48 -20.11
C PRO A 476 3.05 -2.13 -18.87
N MET A 477 3.37 -3.42 -18.95
CA MET A 477 4.09 -4.14 -17.90
C MET A 477 5.61 -4.09 -18.13
N ALA A 478 6.11 -3.05 -18.80
CA ALA A 478 7.55 -2.87 -18.95
C ALA A 478 8.22 -2.66 -17.59
N SER A 479 9.44 -3.15 -17.46
CA SER A 479 10.35 -2.82 -16.37
C SER A 479 10.65 -1.32 -16.36
N VAL A 480 10.56 -0.68 -15.19
CA VAL A 480 11.15 0.64 -14.92
C VAL A 480 12.43 0.47 -14.08
N THR A 481 13.28 1.49 -14.05
CA THR A 481 14.41 1.54 -13.11
C THR A 481 13.94 2.21 -11.82
N PRO A 482 13.94 1.52 -10.67
CA PRO A 482 13.51 2.11 -9.40
C PRO A 482 14.46 3.21 -8.91
N PRO A 483 14.03 4.07 -7.96
CA PRO A 483 14.86 5.13 -7.41
C PRO A 483 16.02 4.55 -6.58
N ILE A 484 17.24 5.05 -6.77
CA ILE A 484 18.38 4.70 -5.91
C ILE A 484 18.42 5.61 -4.67
N PRO A 485 18.83 5.10 -3.48
CA PRO A 485 18.95 5.90 -2.27
C PRO A 485 19.82 7.15 -2.43
N LEU A 486 19.26 8.33 -2.13
CA LEU A 486 19.92 9.62 -2.32
C LEU A 486 21.05 9.81 -1.30
N GLY A 487 22.26 10.09 -1.81
CA GLY A 487 23.43 10.36 -0.98
C GLY A 487 24.09 9.12 -0.36
N THR A 488 23.59 7.91 -0.64
CA THR A 488 24.24 6.64 -0.23
C THR A 488 24.66 5.86 -1.47
N ALA A 489 25.82 5.20 -1.42
CA ALA A 489 26.22 4.25 -2.46
C ALA A 489 25.71 2.85 -2.11
N THR A 490 24.82 2.28 -2.93
CA THR A 490 24.35 0.90 -2.76
C THR A 490 25.31 -0.09 -3.42
N ALA A 491 25.40 -1.31 -2.87
CA ALA A 491 26.28 -2.36 -3.41
C ALA A 491 25.68 -3.08 -4.62
N GLN A 492 24.38 -2.92 -4.87
CA GLN A 492 23.59 -3.55 -5.93
C GLN A 492 22.60 -2.53 -6.52
N PRO A 493 22.10 -2.74 -7.76
CA PRO A 493 20.97 -1.97 -8.29
C PRO A 493 19.66 -2.32 -7.52
N PRO A 494 18.68 -1.41 -7.49
CA PRO A 494 17.38 -1.67 -6.87
C PRO A 494 16.58 -2.73 -7.67
N PRO A 495 15.68 -3.49 -7.03
CA PRO A 495 15.08 -4.65 -7.66
C PRO A 495 13.90 -4.26 -8.56
N VAL A 496 14.07 -4.61 -9.83
CA VAL A 496 13.08 -4.41 -10.88
C VAL A 496 11.96 -5.44 -10.74
N THR A 497 10.73 -4.98 -10.51
CA THR A 497 9.55 -5.84 -10.33
C THR A 497 8.89 -6.28 -11.64
N GLY A 498 8.87 -5.39 -12.64
CA GLY A 498 8.29 -5.66 -13.96
C GLY A 498 9.14 -6.62 -14.80
N PRO A 499 8.52 -7.51 -15.61
CA PRO A 499 7.11 -7.52 -15.99
C PRO A 499 6.18 -8.32 -15.07
N THR A 500 6.70 -9.10 -14.11
CA THR A 500 5.92 -10.00 -13.26
C THR A 500 5.02 -9.25 -12.28
N PHE A 501 5.48 -8.12 -11.75
CA PHE A 501 4.72 -7.29 -10.82
C PHE A 501 4.90 -5.80 -11.18
N ASN A 502 3.85 -5.00 -11.02
CA ASN A 502 3.95 -3.54 -11.02
C ASN A 502 2.84 -2.96 -10.14
N VAL A 503 3.15 -1.84 -9.49
CA VAL A 503 2.18 -0.96 -8.84
C VAL A 503 2.12 0.35 -9.61
N PHE A 504 0.92 0.85 -9.87
CA PHE A 504 0.67 2.11 -10.55
C PHE A 504 -0.24 3.03 -9.73
N VAL A 505 -0.10 4.33 -9.95
CA VAL A 505 -1.04 5.34 -9.44
C VAL A 505 -1.71 6.03 -10.62
N LEU A 506 -3.00 5.75 -10.80
CA LEU A 506 -3.87 6.47 -11.72
C LEU A 506 -4.26 7.81 -11.09
N MET A 507 -4.17 8.89 -11.86
CA MET A 507 -4.57 10.24 -11.45
C MET A 507 -5.33 10.98 -12.56
N LYS A 508 -6.55 11.40 -12.25
CA LYS A 508 -7.33 12.36 -13.03
C LYS A 508 -6.64 13.73 -13.01
N THR A 509 -6.22 14.21 -14.18
CA THR A 509 -5.58 15.52 -14.35
C THR A 509 -6.61 16.57 -14.74
N ARG A 510 -6.56 17.74 -14.10
CA ARG A 510 -7.36 18.88 -14.54
C ARG A 510 -6.76 19.44 -15.83
N ARG A 511 -7.59 20.00 -16.73
CA ARG A 511 -7.06 20.91 -17.76
C ARG A 511 -6.39 22.06 -17.02
N GLY A 512 -5.15 22.40 -17.36
CA GLY A 512 -4.51 23.62 -16.90
C GLY A 512 -5.42 24.80 -17.24
N ARG A 513 -6.00 25.44 -16.21
CA ARG A 513 -6.67 26.72 -16.37
C ARG A 513 -5.54 27.76 -16.44
N CYS A 514 -5.47 28.53 -17.51
CA CYS A 514 -4.63 29.73 -17.52
C CYS A 514 -5.06 30.59 -16.32
N VAL A 515 -4.14 30.86 -15.40
CA VAL A 515 -4.40 31.76 -14.28
C VAL A 515 -4.54 33.18 -14.87
N PRO A 516 -5.58 33.96 -14.53
CA PRO A 516 -5.68 35.35 -14.96
C PRO A 516 -4.51 36.17 -14.41
N GLY A 517 -3.46 36.31 -15.23
CA GLY A 517 -2.18 36.94 -14.86
C GLY A 517 -1.07 36.60 -15.85
N GLU A 518 -1.02 35.36 -16.37
CA GLU A 518 0.04 34.88 -17.29
C GLU A 518 -0.13 35.35 -18.76
N ARG A 519 -0.44 36.64 -18.96
CA ARG A 519 -0.35 37.32 -20.28
C ARG A 519 0.46 38.61 -20.19
N GLY A 520 1.67 38.48 -19.66
CA GLY A 520 2.79 39.34 -20.04
C GLY A 520 3.54 38.76 -21.24
N ASP A 521 4.00 39.62 -22.14
CA ASP A 521 5.13 39.41 -23.05
C ASP A 521 5.15 38.15 -23.95
N ARG A 522 4.16 38.00 -24.84
CA ARG A 522 4.40 37.27 -26.10
C ARG A 522 3.53 37.62 -27.32
N GLU A 523 3.18 38.90 -27.54
CA GLU A 523 2.57 39.32 -28.82
C GLU A 523 2.93 40.78 -29.19
N ALA A 524 4.10 40.96 -29.82
CA ALA A 524 4.60 42.24 -30.33
C ALA A 524 5.26 42.09 -31.73
N GLY A 525 4.70 41.22 -32.58
CA GLY A 525 5.14 41.04 -33.95
C GLY A 525 4.63 42.16 -34.87
N GLY A 526 5.36 43.29 -34.91
CA GLY A 526 5.09 44.36 -35.88
C GLY A 526 5.35 43.91 -37.33
N PRO A 527 4.56 44.38 -38.31
CA PRO A 527 4.71 43.98 -39.71
C PRO A 527 5.97 44.60 -40.35
N SER A 528 6.48 43.90 -41.37
CA SER A 528 7.71 44.25 -42.10
C SER A 528 7.60 45.50 -42.97
N LEU A 529 8.63 46.36 -42.88
CA LEU A 529 9.25 47.06 -44.02
C LEU A 529 10.76 47.24 -43.73
#